data_AF-A0A379FGJ0-F1
#
_entry.id   AF-A0A379FGJ0-F1
#
_cell.length_a   1.000
_cell.length_b   1.000
_cell.length_c   1.000
_cell.angle_alpha   90.00
_cell.angle_beta   90.00
_cell.angle_gamma   90.00
#
_symmetry.space_group_name_H-M   'P 1'
#
loop_
_entity.id
_entity.type
_entity.pdbx_description
1 polymer ?
#
loop_
_entity_poly.entity_id
_entity_poly.type
_entity_poly.pdbx_seq_one_letter_code
_entity_poly.pdbx_strand_id
1 'polypeptide(L)'
;MMLNLIRSPIQAFESFYHQNHQTQNHGYYSLKISQNEQLYGYSHRLSFVRQQEPQLQQCEETVSVALNCTNRYIASQLSTRSIDLDSASIPYGALSAKNLFAPTLPLYPLLDKTLYWSELTNLSLNYQSLLNLDSLKKILQLYDLPSVYNTQVARQSQKRLDALVDLHSEHIEHIYKGLPVRGLKTTLVVHQNAFLSEGSLFLFCTVIAQFFTLYTSINMFHELEVINLDNKEVYRWPAQINQHILK
;
A
#
# COMPACT_ATOMS: atom_id res chain seq x y z
N MET A 1 -3.16 -31.75 -23.93
CA MET A 1 -3.10 -31.88 -25.40
C MET A 1 -3.19 -30.48 -25.98
N MET A 2 -2.03 -29.89 -26.32
CA MET A 2 -1.93 -28.51 -26.81
C MET A 2 -2.35 -28.44 -28.28
N LEU A 3 -3.35 -27.63 -28.60
CA LEU A 3 -3.62 -27.15 -29.94
C LEU A 3 -3.45 -25.63 -29.92
N ASN A 4 -2.24 -25.21 -30.30
CA ASN A 4 -1.90 -23.81 -30.56
C ASN A 4 -2.66 -23.33 -31.79
N LEU A 5 -3.83 -22.75 -31.59
CA LEU A 5 -4.40 -21.75 -32.49
C LEU A 5 -4.13 -20.38 -31.89
N ILE A 6 -2.86 -19.95 -31.95
CA ILE A 6 -2.46 -18.60 -31.57
C ILE A 6 -2.94 -17.68 -32.70
N ARG A 7 -4.21 -17.26 -32.63
CA ARG A 7 -4.56 -15.95 -33.16
C ARG A 7 -3.77 -14.92 -32.35
N SER A 8 -3.25 -13.92 -33.06
CA SER A 8 -2.36 -12.86 -32.56
C SER A 8 -2.62 -12.43 -31.12
N PRO A 9 -1.57 -12.20 -30.30
CA PRO A 9 -1.75 -11.77 -28.92
C PRO A 9 -2.58 -10.48 -28.85
N ILE A 10 -3.74 -10.55 -28.20
CA ILE A 10 -4.58 -9.40 -27.93
C ILE A 10 -3.90 -8.61 -26.81
N GLN A 11 -3.58 -7.34 -27.06
CA GLN A 11 -2.84 -6.51 -26.11
C GLN A 11 -3.77 -5.74 -25.17
N ALA A 12 -3.28 -5.46 -23.96
CA ALA A 12 -4.00 -4.65 -22.99
C ALA A 12 -4.13 -3.20 -23.50
N PHE A 13 -5.35 -2.64 -23.40
CA PHE A 13 -5.65 -1.26 -23.79
C PHE A 13 -4.84 -0.22 -22.99
N GLU A 14 -4.36 -0.56 -21.80
CA GLU A 14 -3.62 0.37 -20.92
C GLU A 14 -2.09 0.23 -21.05
N SER A 15 -1.60 -0.59 -21.99
CA SER A 15 -0.16 -0.80 -22.15
C SER A 15 0.53 0.40 -22.81
N PHE A 16 1.73 0.77 -22.35
CA PHE A 16 2.51 1.86 -22.94
C PHE A 16 2.92 1.64 -24.42
N TYR A 17 2.58 0.48 -25.01
CA TYR A 17 2.85 0.12 -26.40
C TYR A 17 1.89 0.75 -27.43
N HIS A 18 0.82 1.42 -26.98
CA HIS A 18 -0.19 2.04 -27.87
C HIS A 18 0.33 3.17 -28.76
N GLN A 19 1.43 3.82 -28.39
CA GLN A 19 1.89 5.01 -29.10
C GLN A 19 2.72 4.75 -30.36
N ASN A 20 3.20 3.52 -30.61
CA ASN A 20 4.23 3.29 -31.64
C ASN A 20 3.85 2.42 -32.85
N HIS A 21 2.64 1.88 -32.96
CA HIS A 21 2.30 0.98 -34.07
C HIS A 21 0.97 1.35 -34.77
N GLN A 22 1.03 2.30 -35.71
CA GLN A 22 -0.08 2.66 -36.60
C GLN A 22 -0.35 1.65 -37.74
N THR A 23 0.27 0.46 -37.75
CA THR A 23 0.33 -0.36 -38.98
C THR A 23 -0.16 -1.80 -38.88
N GLN A 24 -0.71 -2.26 -37.75
CA GLN A 24 -1.24 -3.64 -37.67
C GLN A 24 -2.62 -3.71 -37.02
N ASN A 25 -3.52 -4.49 -37.64
CA ASN A 25 -4.84 -4.88 -37.16
C ASN A 25 -4.74 -5.64 -35.83
N HIS A 26 -4.47 -4.94 -34.74
CA HIS A 26 -4.43 -5.53 -33.40
C HIS A 26 -5.77 -5.28 -32.69
N GLY A 27 -6.37 -6.36 -32.21
CA GLY A 27 -7.44 -6.28 -31.24
C GLY A 27 -6.88 -5.95 -29.87
N TYR A 28 -7.62 -5.17 -29.10
CA TYR A 28 -7.26 -4.81 -27.73
C TYR A 28 -8.25 -5.41 -26.75
N TYR A 29 -7.82 -5.60 -25.51
CA TYR A 29 -8.73 -5.89 -24.41
C TYR A 29 -8.62 -4.81 -23.32
N SER A 30 -9.75 -4.48 -22.71
CA SER A 30 -9.85 -3.64 -21.52
C SER A 30 -10.42 -4.47 -20.39
N LEU A 31 -9.80 -4.36 -19.21
CA LEU A 31 -10.28 -4.95 -17.98
C LEU A 31 -10.86 -3.84 -17.12
N LYS A 32 -12.16 -3.89 -16.85
CA LYS A 32 -12.80 -2.96 -15.91
C LYS A 32 -13.11 -3.69 -14.61
N ILE A 33 -12.80 -3.03 -13.49
CA ILE A 33 -13.11 -3.52 -12.16
C ILE A 33 -14.29 -2.70 -11.65
N SER A 34 -15.32 -3.36 -11.14
CA SER A 34 -16.44 -2.72 -10.46
C SER A 34 -16.66 -3.34 -9.09
N GLN A 35 -17.11 -2.54 -8.14
CA GLN A 35 -17.55 -3.07 -6.86
C GLN A 35 -18.80 -3.92 -7.09
N ASN A 36 -18.85 -5.10 -6.49
CA ASN A 36 -20.01 -5.96 -6.57
C ASN A 36 -20.89 -5.74 -5.33
N GLU A 37 -22.15 -5.35 -5.52
CA GLU A 37 -23.09 -5.06 -4.42
C GLU A 37 -23.62 -6.34 -3.76
N GLN A 38 -23.61 -7.48 -4.47
CA GLN A 38 -24.21 -8.74 -3.99
C GLN A 38 -23.18 -9.72 -3.42
N LEU A 39 -21.94 -9.68 -3.91
CA LEU A 39 -20.84 -10.53 -3.46
C LEU A 39 -19.73 -9.65 -2.91
N TYR A 40 -19.32 -9.87 -1.65
CA TYR A 40 -18.13 -9.22 -1.08
C TYR A 40 -16.93 -9.35 -2.04
N GLY A 41 -16.45 -8.22 -2.57
CA GLY A 41 -15.29 -8.13 -3.47
C GLY A 41 -15.59 -7.40 -4.79
N TYR A 42 -14.77 -7.68 -5.80
CA TYR A 42 -14.87 -7.05 -7.12
C TYR A 42 -15.43 -7.97 -8.20
N SER A 43 -16.14 -7.35 -9.15
CA SER A 43 -16.46 -7.93 -10.45
C SER A 43 -15.46 -7.44 -11.49
N HIS A 44 -14.93 -8.36 -12.29
CA HIS A 44 -14.03 -8.06 -13.39
C HIS A 44 -14.78 -8.23 -14.70
N ARG A 45 -14.87 -7.16 -15.50
CA ARG A 45 -15.46 -7.18 -16.83
C ARG A 45 -14.35 -7.09 -17.86
N LEU A 46 -14.17 -8.16 -18.61
CA LEU A 46 -13.27 -8.19 -19.78
C LEU A 46 -14.04 -7.72 -21.01
N SER A 47 -13.48 -6.77 -21.75
CA SER A 47 -14.05 -6.26 -23.00
C SER A 47 -13.01 -6.29 -24.08
N PHE A 48 -13.40 -6.69 -25.29
CA PHE A 48 -12.53 -6.73 -26.45
C PHE A 48 -12.95 -5.61 -27.39
N VAL A 49 -11.97 -4.87 -27.93
CA VAL A 49 -12.19 -3.77 -28.86
C VAL A 49 -11.36 -4.03 -30.12
N ARG A 50 -12.00 -3.99 -31.29
CA ARG A 50 -11.36 -4.31 -32.58
C ARG A 50 -11.81 -3.33 -33.66
N GLN A 51 -10.96 -3.12 -34.67
CA GLN A 51 -11.28 -2.22 -35.78
C GLN A 51 -12.33 -2.77 -36.77
N GLN A 52 -12.60 -4.09 -36.78
CA GLN A 52 -13.51 -4.76 -37.73
C GLN A 52 -14.68 -5.48 -37.02
N GLU A 53 -15.35 -4.82 -36.07
CA GLU A 53 -16.51 -5.39 -35.35
C GLU A 53 -17.68 -5.87 -36.24
N PRO A 54 -18.17 -5.12 -37.25
CA PRO A 54 -19.39 -5.50 -37.97
C PRO A 54 -19.24 -6.77 -38.83
N GLN A 55 -18.02 -7.16 -39.20
CA GLN A 55 -17.76 -8.38 -39.98
C GLN A 55 -17.60 -9.64 -39.11
N LEU A 56 -17.37 -9.46 -37.81
CA LEU A 56 -17.07 -10.55 -36.87
C LEU A 56 -18.29 -10.95 -36.01
N GLN A 57 -19.42 -10.25 -36.12
CA GLN A 57 -20.64 -10.53 -35.35
C GLN A 57 -21.23 -11.94 -35.55
N GLN A 58 -20.87 -12.63 -36.63
CA GLN A 58 -21.33 -13.98 -36.95
C GLN A 58 -20.24 -15.05 -36.84
N CYS A 59 -19.05 -14.70 -36.34
CA CYS A 59 -17.95 -15.64 -36.15
C CYS A 59 -17.94 -16.18 -34.72
N GLU A 60 -17.94 -17.49 -34.57
CA GLU A 60 -17.57 -18.11 -33.29
C GLU A 60 -16.08 -17.95 -33.06
N GLU A 61 -15.71 -17.44 -31.89
CA GLU A 61 -14.33 -17.26 -31.50
C GLU A 61 -14.09 -17.82 -30.12
N THR A 62 -13.00 -18.57 -29.96
CA THR A 62 -12.54 -19.05 -28.67
C THR A 62 -11.43 -18.15 -28.18
N VAL A 63 -11.59 -17.61 -26.96
CA VAL A 63 -10.57 -16.82 -26.29
C VAL A 63 -9.99 -17.62 -25.14
N SER A 64 -8.67 -17.84 -25.15
CA SER A 64 -7.94 -18.41 -24.02
C SER A 64 -7.50 -17.28 -23.09
N VAL A 65 -7.87 -17.36 -21.81
CA VAL A 65 -7.56 -16.35 -20.80
C VAL A 65 -6.79 -16.99 -19.66
N ALA A 66 -5.66 -16.40 -19.29
CA ALA A 66 -4.95 -16.73 -18.06
C ALA A 66 -5.35 -15.73 -16.97
N LEU A 67 -5.82 -16.21 -15.83
CA LEU A 67 -6.30 -15.38 -14.72
C LEU A 67 -5.62 -15.79 -13.42
N ASN A 68 -5.26 -14.78 -12.61
CA ASN A 68 -4.87 -14.98 -11.22
C ASN A 68 -6.10 -14.72 -10.35
N CYS A 69 -6.56 -15.77 -9.66
CA CYS A 69 -7.77 -15.72 -8.85
C CYS A 69 -7.43 -15.85 -7.36
N THR A 70 -8.27 -15.28 -6.50
CA THR A 70 -8.17 -15.43 -5.04
C THR A 70 -9.46 -15.99 -4.47
N ASN A 71 -9.37 -16.68 -3.33
CA ASN A 71 -10.53 -17.29 -2.66
C ASN A 71 -11.30 -16.30 -1.77
N ARG A 72 -11.08 -14.98 -1.93
CA ARG A 72 -11.80 -13.91 -1.22
C ARG A 72 -11.89 -14.16 0.28
N TYR A 73 -13.08 -14.04 0.87
CA TYR A 73 -13.31 -14.21 2.30
C TYR A 73 -13.13 -15.65 2.79
N ILE A 74 -13.21 -16.66 1.92
CA ILE A 74 -13.15 -18.08 2.31
C ILE A 74 -11.81 -18.40 2.97
N ALA A 75 -10.71 -17.78 2.50
CA ALA A 75 -9.40 -17.96 3.10
C ALA A 75 -9.35 -17.54 4.57
N SER A 76 -10.12 -16.51 4.96
CA SER A 76 -10.17 -16.02 6.34
C SER A 76 -10.96 -16.91 7.30
N GLN A 77 -11.71 -17.90 6.79
CA GLN A 77 -12.45 -18.86 7.61
C GLN A 77 -11.56 -20.02 8.11
N LEU A 78 -10.31 -20.10 7.64
CA LEU A 78 -9.36 -21.12 8.06
C LEU A 78 -8.87 -20.86 9.48
N SER A 79 -8.81 -21.91 10.30
CA SER A 79 -8.34 -21.81 11.67
C SER A 79 -6.81 -21.82 11.76
N THR A 80 -6.29 -21.42 12.92
CA THR A 80 -4.87 -21.56 13.23
C THR A 80 -4.46 -23.03 13.17
N ARG A 81 -3.30 -23.33 12.57
CA ARG A 81 -2.76 -24.69 12.35
C ARG A 81 -3.57 -25.60 11.40
N SER A 82 -4.46 -25.05 10.58
CA SER A 82 -5.24 -25.82 9.60
C SER A 82 -4.60 -25.92 8.21
N ILE A 83 -3.64 -25.07 7.90
CA ILE A 83 -2.96 -25.07 6.59
C ILE A 83 -1.73 -25.95 6.70
N ASP A 84 -1.70 -27.02 5.90
CA ASP A 84 -0.60 -27.97 5.84
C ASP A 84 0.08 -27.95 4.46
N LEU A 85 1.32 -28.42 4.42
CA LEU A 85 2.06 -28.62 3.17
C LEU A 85 1.46 -29.76 2.36
N ASP A 86 1.50 -29.63 1.04
CA ASP A 86 1.05 -30.68 0.15
C ASP A 86 1.96 -31.91 0.23
N SER A 87 1.44 -32.97 0.85
CA SER A 87 2.13 -34.25 1.04
C SER A 87 2.54 -34.93 -0.28
N ALA A 88 1.97 -34.55 -1.43
CA ALA A 88 2.38 -35.08 -2.73
C ALA A 88 3.70 -34.46 -3.23
N SER A 89 4.02 -33.25 -2.78
CA SER A 89 5.21 -32.50 -3.23
C SER A 89 6.43 -32.69 -2.34
N ILE A 90 6.24 -33.19 -1.12
CA ILE A 90 7.31 -33.30 -0.09
C ILE A 90 7.43 -34.75 0.38
N PRO A 91 8.65 -35.32 0.43
CA PRO A 91 8.88 -36.65 0.98
C PRO A 91 8.35 -36.77 2.41
N TYR A 92 7.68 -37.88 2.70
CA TYR A 92 7.03 -38.13 3.99
C TYR A 92 8.04 -38.00 5.14
N GLY A 93 7.74 -37.16 6.14
CA GLY A 93 8.57 -36.98 7.34
C GLY A 93 9.77 -36.05 7.18
N ALA A 94 10.02 -35.47 6.00
CA ALA A 94 11.15 -34.55 5.80
C ALA A 94 10.88 -33.14 6.38
N LEU A 95 9.62 -32.68 6.37
CA LEU A 95 9.24 -31.35 6.82
C LEU A 95 7.77 -31.33 7.24
N SER A 96 7.45 -30.56 8.29
CA SER A 96 6.08 -30.19 8.66
C SER A 96 6.03 -28.69 8.84
N ALA A 97 5.08 -28.03 8.17
CA ALA A 97 4.80 -26.61 8.39
C ALA A 97 3.30 -26.42 8.54
N LYS A 98 2.94 -25.53 9.48
CA LYS A 98 1.56 -25.14 9.76
C LYS A 98 1.47 -23.63 9.92
N ASN A 99 0.32 -23.05 9.61
CA ASN A 99 0.10 -21.61 9.85
C ASN A 99 0.09 -21.28 11.36
N LEU A 100 0.84 -20.23 11.72
CA LEU A 100 0.95 -19.74 13.10
C LEU A 100 -0.27 -18.92 13.53
N PHE A 101 -0.92 -18.25 12.58
CA PHE A 101 -2.09 -17.41 12.80
C PHE A 101 -3.17 -17.74 11.79
N ALA A 102 -4.43 -17.46 12.14
CA ALA A 102 -5.54 -17.49 11.19
C ALA A 102 -5.28 -16.47 10.07
N PRO A 103 -5.58 -16.80 8.80
CA PRO A 103 -5.42 -15.84 7.71
C PRO A 103 -6.24 -14.57 7.93
N THR A 104 -5.68 -13.44 7.54
CA THR A 104 -6.32 -12.13 7.69
C THR A 104 -7.54 -11.98 6.79
N LEU A 105 -8.49 -11.14 7.21
CA LEU A 105 -9.61 -10.74 6.37
C LEU A 105 -9.09 -10.02 5.11
N PRO A 106 -9.68 -10.29 3.92
CA PRO A 106 -9.36 -9.52 2.73
C PRO A 106 -9.86 -8.09 2.89
N LEU A 107 -8.97 -7.12 2.74
CA LEU A 107 -9.30 -5.70 2.74
C LEU A 107 -9.41 -5.23 1.29
N TYR A 108 -10.62 -4.86 0.87
CA TYR A 108 -10.84 -4.33 -0.47
C TYR A 108 -10.72 -2.79 -0.42
N PRO A 109 -9.91 -2.10 -1.23
CA PRO A 109 -10.03 -0.65 -1.34
C PRO A 109 -11.45 -0.26 -1.82
N LEU A 110 -12.04 0.79 -1.26
CA LEU A 110 -13.32 1.27 -1.83
C LEU A 110 -13.01 1.84 -3.23
N LEU A 111 -13.81 1.51 -4.25
CA LEU A 111 -13.63 2.11 -5.59
C LEU A 111 -14.36 3.45 -5.70
N ASP A 112 -14.65 4.08 -4.57
CA ASP A 112 -15.43 5.30 -4.50
C ASP A 112 -14.58 6.52 -4.91
N LYS A 113 -15.25 7.56 -5.41
CA LYS A 113 -14.60 8.74 -6.01
C LYS A 113 -13.61 9.44 -5.07
N THR A 114 -13.75 9.28 -3.77
CA THR A 114 -12.90 9.90 -2.74
C THR A 114 -11.48 9.32 -2.68
N LEU A 115 -11.30 8.03 -2.98
CA LEU A 115 -9.98 7.38 -2.92
C LEU A 115 -9.07 7.77 -4.10
N TYR A 116 -9.65 7.94 -5.30
CA TYR A 116 -8.92 8.47 -6.46
C TYR A 116 -8.33 9.86 -6.17
N TRP A 117 -9.06 10.72 -5.46
CA TRP A 117 -8.53 12.02 -5.07
C TRP A 117 -7.42 11.87 -4.04
N SER A 118 -7.54 10.99 -3.05
CA SER A 118 -6.50 10.79 -2.04
C SER A 118 -5.17 10.28 -2.60
N GLU A 119 -5.19 9.40 -3.60
CA GLU A 119 -3.98 8.92 -4.28
C GLU A 119 -3.31 10.03 -5.09
N LEU A 120 -4.09 10.86 -5.78
CA LEU A 120 -3.59 12.04 -6.47
C LEU A 120 -3.03 13.10 -5.51
N THR A 121 -3.65 13.27 -4.34
CA THR A 121 -3.13 14.15 -3.29
C THR A 121 -1.80 13.62 -2.76
N ASN A 122 -1.65 12.30 -2.58
CA ASN A 122 -0.40 11.67 -2.14
C ASN A 122 0.76 11.86 -3.15
N LEU A 123 0.48 11.84 -4.45
CA LEU A 123 1.47 12.06 -5.50
C LEU A 123 1.88 13.54 -5.67
N SER A 124 1.07 14.47 -5.17
CA SER A 124 1.32 15.91 -5.20
C SER A 124 1.65 16.52 -3.84
N LEU A 125 1.96 15.68 -2.84
CA LEU A 125 2.27 16.12 -1.49
C LEU A 125 3.43 17.11 -1.49
N ASN A 126 3.13 18.35 -1.07
CA ASN A 126 4.14 19.31 -0.70
C ASN A 126 4.65 18.99 0.70
N TYR A 127 5.94 18.69 0.84
CA TYR A 127 6.58 18.33 2.11
C TYR A 127 6.32 19.36 3.22
N GLN A 128 6.20 20.65 2.88
CA GLN A 128 5.91 21.71 3.85
C GLN A 128 4.55 21.53 4.54
N SER A 129 3.58 20.92 3.87
CA SER A 129 2.27 20.62 4.44
C SER A 129 2.31 19.43 5.41
N LEU A 130 3.28 18.52 5.28
CA LEU A 130 3.45 17.37 6.18
C LEU A 130 3.94 17.75 7.58
N LEU A 131 4.53 18.94 7.71
CA LEU A 131 5.04 19.47 8.98
C LEU A 131 3.93 20.02 9.87
N ASN A 132 2.66 19.96 9.44
CA ASN A 132 1.50 20.26 10.26
C ASN A 132 0.85 18.95 10.75
N LEU A 133 0.61 18.88 12.06
CA LEU A 133 -0.03 17.75 12.74
C LEU A 133 -1.36 17.33 12.10
N ASP A 134 -2.24 18.27 11.74
CA ASP A 134 -3.55 17.95 11.15
C ASP A 134 -3.43 17.30 9.78
N SER A 135 -2.46 17.75 8.99
CA SER A 135 -2.18 17.20 7.67
C SER A 135 -1.57 15.80 7.80
N LEU A 136 -0.65 15.61 8.74
CA LEU A 136 -0.10 14.29 9.07
C LEU A 136 -1.20 13.32 9.48
N LYS A 137 -2.10 13.71 10.38
CA LYS A 137 -3.24 12.87 10.83
C LYS A 137 -4.11 12.46 9.65
N LYS A 138 -4.46 13.40 8.76
CA LYS A 138 -5.27 13.10 7.56
C LYS A 138 -4.58 12.09 6.66
N ILE A 139 -3.28 12.23 6.43
CA ILE A 139 -2.53 11.30 5.57
C ILE A 139 -2.44 9.92 6.20
N LEU A 140 -2.18 9.84 7.50
CA LEU A 140 -2.18 8.56 8.21
C LEU A 140 -3.57 7.88 8.16
N GLN A 141 -4.67 8.66 8.21
CA GLN A 141 -6.02 8.13 8.03
C GLN A 141 -6.25 7.56 6.62
N LEU A 142 -5.65 8.13 5.57
CA LEU A 142 -5.77 7.59 4.21
C LEU A 142 -5.22 6.17 4.08
N TYR A 143 -4.17 5.85 4.85
CA TYR A 143 -3.57 4.52 4.85
C TYR A 143 -4.27 3.51 5.77
N ASP A 144 -5.28 3.95 6.54
CA ASP A 144 -6.02 3.10 7.46
C ASP A 144 -7.17 2.35 6.78
N LEU A 145 -6.83 1.48 5.84
CA LEU A 145 -7.78 0.58 5.16
C LEU A 145 -8.58 -0.32 6.13
N PRO A 146 -7.99 -0.88 7.21
CA PRO A 146 -8.73 -1.72 8.16
C PRO A 146 -9.88 -0.99 8.86
N SER A 147 -9.76 0.32 9.09
CA SER A 147 -10.81 1.12 9.76
C SER A 147 -12.14 1.11 9.04
N VAL A 148 -12.13 1.02 7.70
CA VAL A 148 -13.32 0.99 6.86
C VAL A 148 -14.18 -0.24 7.15
N TYR A 149 -13.54 -1.36 7.50
CA TYR A 149 -14.19 -2.66 7.67
C TYR A 149 -14.55 -2.99 9.11
N ASN A 150 -13.88 -2.37 10.09
CA ASN A 150 -14.08 -2.69 11.50
C ASN A 150 -14.09 -1.43 12.38
N THR A 151 -15.26 -1.11 12.93
CA THR A 151 -15.48 0.03 13.83
C THR A 151 -14.59 0.02 15.07
N GLN A 152 -14.24 -1.15 15.60
CA GLN A 152 -13.34 -1.24 16.76
C GLN A 152 -11.92 -0.85 16.39
N VAL A 153 -11.45 -1.30 15.22
CA VAL A 153 -10.13 -0.92 14.68
C VAL A 153 -10.11 0.56 14.34
N ALA A 154 -11.17 1.09 13.72
CA ALA A 154 -11.31 2.52 13.44
C ALA A 154 -11.21 3.36 14.72
N ARG A 155 -11.90 2.97 15.80
CA ARG A 155 -11.82 3.66 17.10
C ARG A 155 -10.42 3.59 17.70
N GLN A 156 -9.73 2.46 17.57
CA GLN A 156 -8.37 2.32 18.08
C GLN A 156 -7.38 3.19 17.29
N SER A 157 -7.49 3.20 15.96
CA SER A 157 -6.68 4.04 15.09
C SER A 157 -6.92 5.52 15.37
N GLN A 158 -8.19 5.94 15.47
CA GLN A 158 -8.52 7.32 15.82
C GLN A 158 -7.94 7.71 17.18
N LYS A 159 -8.02 6.85 18.21
CA LYS A 159 -7.36 7.10 19.49
C LYS A 159 -5.85 7.30 19.36
N ARG A 160 -5.17 6.51 18.52
CA ARG A 160 -3.72 6.67 18.27
C ARG A 160 -3.41 8.00 17.59
N LEU A 161 -4.25 8.43 16.65
CA LEU A 161 -4.11 9.73 15.99
C LEU A 161 -4.39 10.88 16.96
N ASP A 162 -5.41 10.76 17.80
CA ASP A 162 -5.76 11.77 18.81
C ASP A 162 -4.66 11.90 19.87
N ALA A 163 -3.90 10.84 20.12
CA ALA A 163 -2.76 10.85 21.03
C ALA A 163 -1.54 11.63 20.50
N LEU A 164 -1.50 11.98 19.21
CA LEU A 164 -0.51 12.91 18.69
C LEU A 164 -0.95 14.33 19.06
N VAL A 165 -0.22 14.96 19.98
CA VAL A 165 -0.61 16.22 20.63
C VAL A 165 -0.07 17.42 19.89
N ASP A 166 1.21 17.39 19.54
CA ASP A 166 1.89 18.51 18.91
C ASP A 166 2.98 18.02 17.94
N LEU A 167 3.24 18.83 16.92
CA LEU A 167 4.25 18.59 15.91
C LEU A 167 4.96 19.91 15.62
N HIS A 168 6.22 20.00 16.02
CA HIS A 168 7.08 21.15 15.72
C HIS A 168 8.14 20.73 14.71
N SER A 169 8.49 21.61 13.77
CA SER A 169 9.56 21.35 12.82
C SER A 169 10.46 22.57 12.64
N GLU A 170 11.76 22.35 12.72
CA GLU A 170 12.79 23.38 12.63
C GLU A 170 13.85 22.99 11.59
N HIS A 171 14.40 23.99 10.91
CA HIS A 171 15.49 23.79 9.96
C HIS A 171 16.81 23.71 10.73
N ILE A 172 17.59 22.67 10.44
CA ILE A 172 18.90 22.43 11.06
C ILE A 172 19.97 22.21 10.00
N GLU A 173 21.22 22.44 10.37
CA GLU A 173 22.38 22.18 9.52
C GLU A 173 23.39 21.29 10.25
N HIS A 174 23.83 20.23 9.59
CA HIS A 174 24.90 19.37 10.07
C HIS A 174 26.10 19.43 9.13
N ILE A 175 27.29 19.38 9.71
CA ILE A 175 28.53 19.27 8.94
C ILE A 175 28.78 17.78 8.69
N TYR A 176 28.72 17.35 7.44
CA TYR A 176 29.05 15.99 7.03
C TYR A 176 30.23 16.02 6.05
N LYS A 177 31.32 15.32 6.42
CA LYS A 177 32.57 15.30 5.63
C LYS A 177 33.10 16.69 5.25
N GLY A 178 32.94 17.67 6.13
CA GLY A 178 33.41 19.04 5.93
C GLY A 178 32.47 19.92 5.07
N LEU A 179 31.32 19.41 4.64
CA LEU A 179 30.31 20.18 3.92
C LEU A 179 29.06 20.39 4.79
N PRO A 180 28.46 21.59 4.80
CA PRO A 180 27.18 21.80 5.46
C PRO A 180 26.08 21.11 4.65
N VAL A 181 25.35 20.24 5.32
CA VAL A 181 24.14 19.61 4.82
C VAL A 181 22.95 20.20 5.57
N ARG A 182 21.91 20.56 4.82
CA ARG A 182 20.66 21.06 5.40
C ARG A 182 19.75 19.89 5.74
N GLY A 183 19.00 20.05 6.82
CA GLY A 183 18.03 19.08 7.25
C GLY A 183 16.85 19.73 7.97
N LEU A 184 15.88 18.89 8.30
CA LEU A 184 14.74 19.26 9.11
C LEU A 184 14.71 18.36 10.32
N LYS A 185 14.55 18.97 11.50
CA LYS A 185 14.27 18.27 12.73
C LYS A 185 12.81 18.44 13.07
N THR A 186 12.12 17.33 13.27
CA THR A 186 10.73 17.31 13.68
C THR A 186 10.62 16.75 15.08
N THR A 187 9.98 17.50 15.97
CA THR A 187 9.67 17.11 17.34
C THR A 187 8.19 16.77 17.43
N LEU A 188 7.88 15.51 17.72
CA LEU A 188 6.52 15.00 17.85
C LEU A 188 6.22 14.71 19.32
N VAL A 189 5.13 15.27 19.84
CA VAL A 189 4.68 15.07 21.22
C VAL A 189 3.50 14.09 21.23
N VAL A 190 3.62 13.01 22.00
CA VAL A 190 2.66 11.89 21.99
C VAL A 190 2.26 11.45 23.40
N HIS A 191 0.99 11.10 23.58
CA HIS A 191 0.51 10.32 24.73
C HIS A 191 0.61 8.82 24.46
N GLN A 192 1.26 8.07 25.35
CA GLN A 192 1.38 6.62 25.28
C GLN A 192 0.06 5.91 25.56
N ASN A 193 -0.90 6.52 26.27
CA ASN A 193 -2.18 5.91 26.67
C ASN A 193 -3.03 5.32 25.51
N ALA A 194 -2.83 5.76 24.26
CA ALA A 194 -3.54 5.22 23.11
C ALA A 194 -2.84 4.01 22.45
N PHE A 195 -1.62 3.71 22.87
CA PHE A 195 -0.79 2.61 22.37
C PHE A 195 -0.87 1.41 23.32
N LEU A 196 -0.66 0.21 22.78
CA LEU A 196 -0.75 -1.04 23.57
C LEU A 196 0.41 -1.17 24.57
N SER A 197 1.58 -0.69 24.16
CA SER A 197 2.81 -0.71 24.93
C SER A 197 3.77 0.36 24.40
N GLU A 198 4.82 0.64 25.17
CA GLU A 198 5.92 1.50 24.75
C GLU A 198 6.55 1.01 23.43
N GLY A 199 6.76 -0.30 23.28
CA GLY A 199 7.29 -0.88 22.04
C GLY A 199 6.39 -0.62 20.82
N SER A 200 5.06 -0.59 21.02
CA SER A 200 4.13 -0.25 19.92
C SER A 200 4.21 1.24 19.53
N LEU A 201 4.44 2.13 20.49
CA LEU A 201 4.70 3.54 20.23
C LEU A 201 6.04 3.71 19.48
N PHE A 202 7.10 3.06 19.96
CA PHE A 202 8.42 3.11 19.32
C PHE A 202 8.38 2.61 17.87
N LEU A 203 7.69 1.50 17.61
CA LEU A 203 7.50 0.97 16.25
C LEU A 203 6.75 1.96 15.37
N PHE A 204 5.65 2.52 15.87
CA PHE A 204 4.87 3.52 15.15
C PHE A 204 5.71 4.75 14.78
N CYS A 205 6.48 5.28 15.73
CA CYS A 205 7.38 6.41 15.50
C CYS A 205 8.53 6.06 14.55
N THR A 206 9.02 4.82 14.56
CA THR A 206 10.03 4.36 13.60
C THR A 206 9.50 4.37 12.17
N VAL A 207 8.24 3.95 11.96
CA VAL A 207 7.59 4.03 10.65
C VAL A 207 7.40 5.49 10.23
N ILE A 208 7.03 6.38 11.16
CA ILE A 208 6.93 7.82 10.90
C ILE A 208 8.28 8.44 10.51
N ALA A 209 9.37 8.07 11.18
CA ALA A 209 10.72 8.56 10.84
C ALA A 209 11.12 8.17 9.41
N GLN A 210 10.83 6.93 9.02
CA GLN A 210 11.04 6.46 7.65
C GLN A 210 10.12 7.17 6.65
N PHE A 211 8.86 7.40 7.02
CA PHE A 211 7.91 8.15 6.21
C PHE A 211 8.45 9.55 5.92
N PHE A 212 8.89 10.32 6.92
CA PHE A 212 9.44 11.65 6.69
C PHE A 212 10.68 11.62 5.78
N THR A 213 11.57 10.65 5.98
CA THR A 213 12.76 10.46 5.12
C THR A 213 12.40 10.18 3.65
N LEU A 214 11.27 9.52 3.36
CA LEU A 214 10.83 9.27 1.99
C LEU A 214 10.34 10.53 1.27
N TYR A 215 9.81 11.51 2.01
CA TYR A 215 9.29 12.74 1.43
C TYR A 215 10.27 13.93 1.50
N THR A 216 11.42 13.78 2.17
CA THR A 216 12.45 14.82 2.15
C THR A 216 13.00 15.06 0.74
N SER A 217 13.32 16.32 0.46
CA SER A 217 13.96 16.71 -0.80
C SER A 217 15.33 16.04 -0.98
N ILE A 218 15.76 15.94 -2.25
CA ILE A 218 17.07 15.44 -2.64
C ILE A 218 18.16 16.23 -1.90
N ASN A 219 19.07 15.52 -1.23
CA ASN A 219 20.19 16.07 -0.42
C ASN A 219 19.81 16.76 0.89
N MET A 220 18.60 16.53 1.40
CA MET A 220 18.19 16.94 2.74
C MET A 220 18.09 15.73 3.66
N PHE A 221 18.44 15.87 4.94
CA PHE A 221 18.18 14.84 5.95
C PHE A 221 16.97 15.19 6.81
N HIS A 222 16.37 14.16 7.42
CA HIS A 222 15.33 14.31 8.42
C HIS A 222 15.75 13.70 9.75
N GLU A 223 15.52 14.41 10.84
CA GLU A 223 15.62 13.90 12.21
C GLU A 223 14.26 13.91 12.87
N LEU A 224 13.93 12.83 13.58
CA LEU A 224 12.70 12.75 14.37
C LEU A 224 13.06 12.63 15.85
N GLU A 225 12.52 13.54 16.66
CA GLU A 225 12.54 13.47 18.12
C GLU A 225 11.10 13.26 18.59
N VAL A 226 10.85 12.24 19.40
CA VAL A 226 9.52 11.95 19.95
C VAL A 226 9.57 12.09 21.46
N ILE A 227 8.73 12.97 21.99
CA ILE A 227 8.58 13.21 23.43
C ILE A 227 7.32 12.50 23.89
N ASN A 228 7.49 11.52 24.78
CA ASN A 228 6.39 10.84 25.42
C ASN A 228 5.96 11.61 26.68
N LEU A 229 4.72 12.09 26.72
CA LEU A 229 4.21 12.90 27.83
C LEU A 229 4.00 12.10 29.12
N ASP A 230 3.78 10.79 29.03
CA ASP A 230 3.41 9.97 30.18
C ASP A 230 4.64 9.58 31.02
N ASN A 231 5.76 9.21 30.37
CA ASN A 231 7.02 8.84 31.05
C ASN A 231 8.13 9.91 30.95
N LYS A 232 7.93 10.97 30.14
CA LYS A 232 8.91 12.04 29.85
C LYS A 232 10.17 11.57 29.14
N GLU A 233 10.14 10.39 28.54
CA GLU A 233 11.26 9.89 27.74
C GLU A 233 11.27 10.52 26.35
N VAL A 234 12.47 10.60 25.80
CA VAL A 234 12.72 11.22 24.50
C VAL A 234 13.39 10.18 23.60
N TYR A 235 12.67 9.77 22.56
CA TYR A 235 13.18 8.85 21.55
C TYR A 235 13.71 9.65 20.37
N ARG A 236 14.89 9.28 19.85
CA ARG A 236 15.55 10.00 18.75
C ARG A 236 15.87 9.04 17.62
N TRP A 237 15.45 9.40 16.42
CA TRP A 237 15.87 8.75 15.18
C TRP A 237 16.84 9.69 14.46
N PRO A 238 18.13 9.29 14.31
CA PRO A 238 19.16 10.15 13.75
C PRO A 238 18.96 10.38 12.25
N ALA A 239 19.56 11.46 11.75
CA ALA A 239 19.54 11.86 10.36
C ALA A 239 19.85 10.71 9.38
N GLN A 240 18.90 10.44 8.47
CA GLN A 240 19.11 9.54 7.34
C GLN A 240 19.17 10.36 6.03
N ILE A 241 20.26 10.23 5.27
CA ILE A 241 20.35 10.69 3.88
C ILE A 241 20.36 9.46 2.99
N ASN A 242 19.37 9.29 2.10
CA ASN A 242 19.37 8.24 1.08
C ASN A 242 19.84 6.88 1.61
N GLN A 243 19.26 6.44 2.74
CA GLN A 243 19.54 5.17 3.42
C GLN A 243 20.88 5.06 4.17
N HIS A 244 21.65 6.14 4.30
CA HIS A 244 22.85 6.22 5.15
C HIS A 244 22.63 7.14 6.35
N ILE A 245 22.94 6.63 7.54
CA ILE A 245 22.92 7.40 8.79
C ILE A 245 24.13 8.36 8.76
N LEU A 246 23.88 9.66 8.94
CA LEU A 246 24.95 10.61 9.19
C LEU A 246 25.46 10.38 10.61
N LYS A 247 26.71 9.94 10.72
CA LYS A 247 27.45 9.86 11.98
C LYS A 247 28.52 10.94 12.02
#